data_AF-A0A933ITX8-F1
#
_entry.id   AF-A0A933ITX8-F1
#
_cell.length_a   1.000
_cell.length_b   1.000
_cell.length_c   1.000
_cell.angle_alpha   90.00
_cell.angle_beta   90.00
_cell.angle_gamma   90.00
#
_symmetry.space_group_name_H-M   'P 1'
#
loop_
_entity.id
_entity.type
_entity.pdbx_description
1 polymer ?
#
loop_
_entity_poly.entity_id
_entity_poly.type
_entity_poly.pdbx_seq_one_letter_code
_entity_poly.pdbx_strand_id
1 'polypeptide(L)'
;MTLTPEQFNKLVNKEDLRELEERIDAKIDKGIDQVLTAVDGLAKSVKDFHVEMASNQGAHDRMSDKINNHETRIGKLEYKSV
;
A
#
# COMPACT_ATOMS: atom_id res chain seq x y z
N MET A 1 -8.74 55.13 -9.45
CA MET A 1 -9.91 54.79 -10.29
C MET A 1 -10.75 53.79 -9.53
N THR A 2 -11.96 54.17 -9.15
CA THR A 2 -12.91 53.31 -8.44
C THR A 2 -13.71 52.50 -9.47
N LEU A 3 -13.91 51.21 -9.19
CA LEU A 3 -14.69 50.33 -10.05
C LEU A 3 -16.15 50.76 -10.05
N THR A 4 -16.81 50.71 -11.21
CA THR A 4 -18.25 50.93 -11.29
C THR A 4 -19.01 49.77 -10.64
N PRO A 5 -20.24 49.96 -10.17
CA PRO A 5 -21.05 48.89 -9.60
C PRO A 5 -21.20 47.66 -10.51
N GLU A 6 -21.27 47.87 -11.82
CA GLU A 6 -21.29 46.78 -12.81
C GLU A 6 -19.94 46.05 -12.91
N GLN A 7 -18.82 46.78 -12.81
CA GLN A 7 -17.49 46.20 -12.77
C GLN A 7 -17.24 45.43 -11.46
N PHE A 8 -17.83 45.88 -10.35
CA PHE A 8 -17.81 45.18 -9.07
C PHE A 8 -18.66 43.90 -9.08
N ASN A 9 -19.86 43.95 -9.67
CA ASN A 9 -20.70 42.75 -9.88
C ASN A 9 -20.06 41.73 -10.84
N LYS A 10 -19.28 42.19 -11.83
CA LYS A 10 -18.52 41.30 -12.72
C LYS A 10 -17.32 40.62 -12.05
N LEU A 11 -16.84 41.16 -10.93
CA LEU A 11 -15.61 40.69 -10.31
C LEU A 11 -15.80 39.35 -9.62
N VAL A 12 -16.94 39.14 -8.94
CA VAL A 12 -17.33 37.84 -8.38
C VAL A 12 -18.82 37.88 -8.02
N ASN A 13 -19.68 37.13 -8.71
CA ASN A 13 -21.02 36.87 -8.17
C ASN A 13 -20.87 35.87 -7.01
N LYS A 14 -21.62 36.04 -5.92
CA LYS A 14 -21.58 35.11 -4.77
C LYS A 14 -21.87 33.65 -5.18
N GLU A 15 -22.64 33.44 -6.24
CA GLU A 15 -22.85 32.12 -6.84
C GLU A 15 -21.57 31.51 -7.39
N ASP A 16 -20.73 32.27 -8.09
CA ASP A 16 -19.48 31.76 -8.67
C ASP A 16 -18.50 31.29 -7.58
N LEU A 17 -18.46 31.98 -6.42
CA LEU A 17 -17.67 31.52 -5.27
C LEU A 17 -18.22 30.24 -4.67
N ARG A 18 -19.53 30.14 -4.58
CA ARG A 18 -20.19 28.98 -3.98
C ARG A 18 -20.03 27.75 -4.85
N GLU A 19 -20.16 27.89 -6.18
CA GLU A 19 -19.86 26.82 -7.12
C GLU A 19 -18.37 26.42 -7.09
N LEU A 20 -17.48 27.38 -6.91
CA LEU A 20 -16.05 27.10 -6.78
C LEU A 20 -15.73 26.33 -5.49
N GLU A 21 -16.32 26.71 -4.37
CA GLU A 21 -16.20 26.04 -3.07
C GLU A 21 -16.71 24.59 -3.16
N GLU A 22 -17.92 24.38 -3.67
CA GLU A 22 -18.50 23.04 -3.86
C GLU A 22 -17.64 22.17 -4.78
N ARG A 23 -17.07 22.74 -5.85
CA ARG A 23 -16.17 22.02 -6.77
C ARG A 23 -14.81 21.70 -6.15
N ILE A 24 -14.31 22.56 -5.26
CA ILE A 24 -13.05 22.34 -4.56
C ILE A 24 -13.25 21.24 -3.53
N ASP A 25 -14.29 21.32 -2.70
CA ASP A 25 -14.60 20.32 -1.68
C ASP A 25 -14.82 18.95 -2.31
N ALA A 26 -15.64 18.85 -3.36
CA ALA A 26 -15.88 17.58 -4.04
C ALA A 26 -14.60 16.97 -4.67
N LYS A 27 -13.65 17.80 -5.11
CA LYS A 27 -12.37 17.32 -5.66
C LYS A 27 -11.41 16.90 -4.55
N ILE A 28 -11.38 17.64 -3.45
CA ILE A 28 -10.53 17.34 -2.30
C ILE A 28 -11.00 16.04 -1.64
N ASP A 29 -12.31 15.91 -1.36
CA ASP A 29 -12.88 14.71 -0.75
C ASP A 29 -12.62 13.48 -1.61
N LYS A 30 -12.87 13.57 -2.92
CA LYS A 30 -12.59 12.48 -3.85
C LYS A 30 -11.09 12.12 -3.91
N GLY A 31 -10.22 13.11 -3.84
CA GLY A 31 -8.77 12.90 -3.81
C GLY A 31 -8.32 12.20 -2.53
N ILE A 32 -8.88 12.60 -1.38
CA ILE A 32 -8.62 11.99 -0.07
C ILE A 32 -9.11 10.54 -0.05
N ASP A 33 -10.33 10.28 -0.53
CA ASP A 33 -10.89 8.91 -0.61
C ASP A 33 -10.03 7.97 -1.46
N GLN A 34 -9.51 8.48 -2.58
CA GLN A 34 -8.60 7.71 -3.44
C GLN A 34 -7.29 7.38 -2.74
N VAL A 35 -6.73 8.34 -2.00
CA VAL A 35 -5.51 8.12 -1.21
C VAL A 35 -5.77 7.10 -0.11
N LEU A 36 -6.86 7.23 0.64
CA LEU A 36 -7.23 6.28 1.70
C LEU A 36 -7.44 4.87 1.14
N THR A 37 -8.13 4.75 0.01
CA THR A 37 -8.32 3.46 -0.68
C THR A 37 -6.99 2.84 -1.10
N ALA A 38 -6.06 3.65 -1.62
CA ALA A 38 -4.72 3.18 -1.99
C ALA A 38 -3.90 2.73 -0.78
N VAL A 39 -3.98 3.47 0.34
CA VAL A 39 -3.32 3.12 1.60
C VAL A 39 -3.87 1.82 2.17
N ASP A 40 -5.19 1.61 2.14
CA ASP A 40 -5.81 0.36 2.57
C ASP A 40 -5.38 -0.82 1.69
N GLY A 41 -5.32 -0.61 0.37
CA GLY A 41 -4.80 -1.62 -0.57
C GLY A 41 -3.33 -1.99 -0.29
N LEU A 42 -2.50 -1.00 0.02
CA LEU A 42 -1.10 -1.21 0.39
C LEU A 42 -0.99 -1.96 1.73
N ALA A 43 -1.75 -1.56 2.74
CA ALA A 43 -1.76 -2.20 4.05
C ALA A 43 -2.15 -3.69 3.95
N LYS A 44 -3.15 -4.01 3.13
CA LYS A 44 -3.55 -5.39 2.85
C LYS A 44 -2.43 -6.18 2.17
N SER A 45 -1.81 -5.59 1.14
CA SER A 45 -0.71 -6.23 0.40
C SER A 45 0.49 -6.51 1.30
N VAL A 46 0.83 -5.57 2.19
CA VAL A 46 1.91 -5.73 3.17
C VAL A 46 1.58 -6.86 4.15
N LYS A 47 0.33 -6.95 4.63
CA LYS A 47 -0.08 -8.03 5.53
C LYS A 47 0.03 -9.40 4.84
N ASP A 48 -0.46 -9.52 3.63
CA ASP A 48 -0.42 -10.77 2.86
C ASP A 48 1.04 -11.20 2.61
N PHE A 49 1.91 -10.25 2.26
CA PHE A 49 3.35 -10.49 2.10
C PHE A 49 4.02 -11.02 3.38
N HIS A 50 3.68 -10.48 4.56
CA HIS A 50 4.24 -10.97 5.82
C HIS A 50 3.81 -12.40 6.14
N VAL A 51 2.55 -12.76 5.82
CA VAL A 51 2.05 -14.13 6.01
C VAL A 51 2.80 -15.11 5.10
N GLU A 52 2.96 -14.75 3.83
CA GLU A 52 3.73 -15.57 2.87
C GLU A 52 5.19 -15.72 3.28
N MET A 53 5.84 -14.65 3.75
CA MET A 53 7.21 -14.67 4.22
C MET A 53 7.38 -15.60 5.43
N ALA A 54 6.50 -15.52 6.43
CA ALA A 54 6.53 -16.40 7.60
C ALA A 54 6.31 -17.87 7.22
N SER A 55 5.37 -18.13 6.30
CA SER A 55 5.13 -19.48 5.76
C SER A 55 6.36 -20.02 5.03
N ASN A 56 6.98 -19.20 4.18
CA ASN A 56 8.16 -19.56 3.41
C ASN A 56 9.37 -19.83 4.33
N GLN A 57 9.58 -18.98 5.35
CA GLN A 57 10.63 -19.19 6.35
C GLN A 57 10.44 -20.54 7.07
N GLY A 58 9.22 -20.84 7.54
CA GLY A 58 8.95 -22.13 8.17
C GLY A 58 9.12 -23.32 7.21
N ALA A 59 8.85 -23.16 5.91
CA ALA A 59 9.12 -24.19 4.91
C ALA A 59 10.63 -24.39 4.70
N HIS A 60 11.39 -23.30 4.64
CA HIS A 60 12.84 -23.31 4.52
C HIS A 60 13.50 -24.00 5.72
N ASP A 61 13.08 -23.68 6.95
CA ASP A 61 13.60 -24.30 8.18
C ASP A 61 13.40 -25.81 8.17
N ARG A 62 12.18 -26.27 7.86
CA ARG A 62 11.87 -27.71 7.73
C ARG A 62 12.71 -28.39 6.66
N MET A 63 13.03 -27.69 5.58
CA MET A 63 13.85 -28.23 4.50
C MET A 63 15.33 -28.33 4.93
N SER A 64 15.84 -27.31 5.62
CA SER A 64 17.18 -27.32 6.19
C SER A 64 17.37 -28.47 7.18
N ASP A 65 16.42 -28.69 8.08
CA ASP A 65 16.45 -29.82 9.01
C ASP A 65 16.51 -31.18 8.29
N LYS A 66 15.72 -31.34 7.22
CA LYS A 66 15.74 -32.57 6.40
C LYS A 66 17.08 -32.76 5.71
N ILE A 67 17.66 -31.70 5.14
CA ILE A 67 18.97 -31.73 4.49
C ILE A 67 20.05 -32.14 5.50
N ASN A 68 20.12 -31.49 6.67
CA ASN A 68 21.10 -31.80 7.71
C ASN A 68 21.00 -33.26 8.18
N ASN A 69 19.77 -33.77 8.32
CA ASN A 69 19.53 -35.17 8.67
C ASN A 69 20.00 -36.14 7.57
N HIS A 70 19.77 -35.79 6.30
CA HIS A 70 20.25 -36.59 5.17
C HIS A 70 21.77 -36.60 5.08
N GLU A 71 22.43 -35.45 5.21
CA GLU A 71 23.89 -35.33 5.23
C GLU A 71 24.49 -36.19 6.35
N THR A 72 23.93 -36.12 7.56
CA THR A 72 24.36 -36.96 8.70
C THR A 72 24.23 -38.44 8.40
N ARG A 73 23.12 -38.86 7.75
CA ARG A 73 22.89 -40.27 7.39
C ARG A 73 23.87 -40.74 6.31
N ILE A 74 24.12 -39.91 5.30
CA ILE A 74 25.06 -40.21 4.22
C ILE A 74 26.46 -40.37 4.79
N GLY A 75 26.94 -39.42 5.61
CA GLY A 75 28.27 -39.52 6.21
C GLY A 75 28.46 -40.78 7.06
N LYS A 76 27.42 -41.22 7.78
CA LYS A 76 27.45 -42.50 8.52
C LYS A 76 27.52 -43.73 7.62
N LEU A 77 26.91 -43.68 6.43
CA LEU A 77 26.95 -44.78 5.47
C LEU A 77 28.30 -44.84 4.76
N GLU A 78 28.84 -43.69 4.35
CA GLU A 78 30.16 -43.58 3.75
C GLU A 78 31.25 -44.12 4.68
N TYR A 79 31.20 -43.78 5.97
CA TYR A 79 32.14 -44.31 6.97
C TYR A 79 32.02 -45.82 7.22
N LYS A 80 30.85 -46.42 6.95
CA LYS A 80 30.64 -47.88 7.07
C LYS A 80 31.06 -48.65 5.81
N SER A 81 31.24 -47.96 4.69
CA SER A 81 31.64 -48.55 3.41
C SER A 81 33.17 -48.60 3.20
N VAL A 82 33.94 -48.02 4.13
CA VAL A 82 35.41 -48.10 4.22
C VAL A 82 35.79 -49.12 5.28
#